data_AF-A0AAU2DRC6-F1
#
_entry.id   AF-A0AAU2DRC6-F1
#
_cell.length_a   1.000
_cell.length_b   1.000
_cell.length_c   1.000
_cell.angle_alpha   90.00
_cell.angle_beta   90.00
_cell.angle_gamma   90.00
#
_symmetry.space_group_name_H-M   'P 1'
#
loop_
_entity.id
_entity.type
_entity.pdbx_description
1 polymer ?
#
loop_
_entity_poly.entity_id
_entity_poly.type
_entity_poly.pdbx_seq_one_letter_code
_entity_poly.pdbx_strand_id
1 'polypeptide(L)'
;MQDTCEPGADVTLAINQVSAWISAADTKAGLLAASLGVLLAGLLTQADPLRTMAPPHTVRETLALVLAHLVMVSVAMSGWFILRTLAPKSTSGLPTRYGWPTLARRTGAPEPAPEPDGGNGRARAEAWQHAVDLAVIAERKFVAFRVALGWAMVAGGTLLSLLIVVVWA
;
A
#
# COMPACT_ATOMS: atom_id res chain seq x y z
N MET A 1 3.13 4.74 -44.56
CA MET A 1 2.82 3.83 -43.44
C MET A 1 1.89 4.57 -42.50
N GLN A 2 0.58 4.33 -42.66
CA GLN A 2 -0.41 4.80 -41.69
C GLN A 2 -0.32 3.85 -40.50
N ASP A 3 0.10 4.37 -39.34
CA ASP A 3 -0.03 3.65 -38.08
C ASP A 3 -1.53 3.42 -37.83
N THR A 4 -1.99 2.21 -38.13
CA THR A 4 -3.31 1.71 -37.76
C THR A 4 -3.30 1.42 -36.26
N CYS A 5 -3.12 2.44 -35.42
CA CYS A 5 -3.49 2.33 -34.02
C CYS A 5 -5.01 2.27 -33.97
N GLU A 6 -5.55 1.09 -33.63
CA GLU A 6 -6.98 0.95 -33.33
C GLU A 6 -7.40 2.06 -32.35
N PRO A 7 -8.49 2.79 -32.63
CA PRO A 7 -9.00 3.82 -31.73
C PRO A 7 -9.29 3.22 -30.34
N GLY A 8 -8.46 3.55 -29.33
CA GLY A 8 -8.59 3.06 -27.94
C GLY A 8 -7.59 2.00 -27.50
N ALA A 9 -6.69 1.54 -28.39
CA ALA A 9 -5.58 0.64 -28.01
C ALA A 9 -4.62 1.30 -27.01
N ASP A 10 -4.40 2.61 -27.15
CA ASP A 10 -3.59 3.44 -26.25
C ASP A 10 -4.13 3.46 -24.81
N VAL A 11 -5.45 3.68 -24.67
CA VAL A 11 -6.11 3.74 -23.36
C VAL A 11 -6.14 2.37 -22.69
N THR A 12 -6.41 1.32 -23.47
CA THR A 12 -6.43 -0.05 -22.96
C THR A 12 -5.05 -0.46 -22.45
N LEU A 13 -3.99 -0.13 -23.20
CA LEU A 13 -2.61 -0.34 -22.76
C LEU A 13 -2.32 0.39 -21.44
N ALA A 14 -2.69 1.67 -21.35
CA ALA A 14 -2.47 2.47 -20.14
C ALA A 14 -3.20 1.88 -18.92
N ILE A 15 -4.47 1.51 -19.06
CA ILE A 15 -5.26 0.88 -17.99
C ILE A 15 -4.62 -0.43 -17.54
N ASN A 16 -4.20 -1.29 -18.47
CA ASN A 16 -3.55 -2.57 -18.17
C ASN A 16 -2.22 -2.36 -17.42
N GLN A 17 -1.40 -1.42 -17.87
CA GLN A 17 -0.12 -1.10 -17.26
C GLN A 17 -0.27 -0.57 -15.83
N VAL A 18 -1.20 0.36 -15.60
CA VAL A 18 -1.48 0.90 -14.26
C VAL A 18 -2.05 -0.19 -13.35
N SER A 19 -2.93 -1.04 -13.86
CA SER A 19 -3.49 -2.18 -13.11
C SER A 19 -2.39 -3.16 -12.67
N ALA A 20 -1.44 -3.46 -13.55
CA ALA A 20 -0.27 -4.29 -13.22
C ALA A 20 0.59 -3.65 -12.13
N TRP A 21 0.81 -2.33 -12.17
CA TRP A 21 1.54 -1.60 -11.13
C TRP A 21 0.83 -1.64 -9.78
N ILE A 22 -0.49 -1.50 -9.76
CA ILE A 22 -1.29 -1.60 -8.53
C ILE A 22 -1.13 -3.00 -7.93
N SER A 23 -1.28 -4.05 -8.73
CA SER A 23 -1.12 -5.45 -8.28
C SER A 23 0.28 -5.73 -7.73
N ALA A 24 1.32 -5.23 -8.41
CA ALA A 24 2.70 -5.35 -7.94
C ALA A 24 2.94 -4.59 -6.62
N ALA A 25 2.31 -3.42 -6.43
CA ALA A 25 2.38 -2.68 -5.18
C ALA A 25 1.67 -3.41 -4.03
N ASP A 26 0.50 -3.99 -4.28
CA ASP A 26 -0.25 -4.76 -3.29
C ASP A 26 0.53 -6.02 -2.85
N THR A 27 1.17 -6.70 -3.80
CA THR A 27 2.06 -7.85 -3.53
C THR A 27 3.23 -7.45 -2.62
N LYS A 28 3.89 -6.33 -2.92
CA LYS A 28 5.00 -5.81 -2.10
C LYS A 28 4.55 -5.39 -0.71
N ALA A 29 3.36 -4.79 -0.58
CA ALA A 29 2.78 -4.43 0.71
C ALA A 29 2.46 -5.68 1.55
N GLY A 30 1.94 -6.74 0.92
CA GLY A 30 1.72 -8.03 1.58
C GLY A 30 3.02 -8.67 2.07
N LEU A 31 4.07 -8.66 1.25
CA LEU A 31 5.39 -9.15 1.66
C LEU A 31 5.95 -8.35 2.85
N LEU A 32 5.83 -7.02 2.81
CA LEU A 32 6.26 -6.15 3.91
C LEU A 32 5.50 -6.46 5.21
N ALA A 33 4.19 -6.73 5.11
CA ALA A 33 3.37 -7.11 6.26
C ALA A 33 3.85 -8.43 6.88
N ALA A 34 4.19 -9.42 6.05
CA ALA A 34 4.75 -10.68 6.52
C ALA A 34 6.10 -10.47 7.25
N SER A 35 7.00 -9.67 6.67
CA SER A 35 8.28 -9.31 7.31
C SER A 35 8.07 -8.58 8.63
N LEU A 36 7.08 -7.70 8.71
CA LEU A 36 6.73 -6.98 9.94
C LEU A 36 6.25 -7.94 11.04
N GLY A 37 5.51 -8.99 10.68
CA GLY A 37 5.12 -10.07 11.58
C GLY A 37 6.33 -10.79 12.18
N VAL A 38 7.37 -11.04 11.39
CA VAL A 38 8.63 -11.61 11.87
C VAL A 38 9.34 -10.69 12.87
N LEU A 39 9.40 -9.38 12.58
CA LEU A 39 10.00 -8.40 13.50
C LEU A 39 9.22 -8.34 14.83
N LEU A 40 7.89 -8.35 14.77
CA LEU A 40 7.05 -8.36 15.96
C LEU A 40 7.26 -9.64 16.78
N ALA A 41 7.31 -10.81 16.13
CA ALA A 41 7.60 -12.06 16.80
C ALA A 41 8.98 -12.01 17.49
N GLY A 42 10.01 -11.49 16.81
CA GLY A 42 11.34 -11.28 17.38
C GLY A 42 11.31 -10.41 18.63
N LEU A 43 10.58 -9.29 18.60
CA LEU A 43 10.40 -8.45 19.80
C LEU A 43 9.69 -9.19 20.94
N LEU A 44 8.66 -9.99 20.64
CA LEU A 44 7.93 -10.76 21.65
C LEU A 44 8.82 -11.81 22.34
N THR A 45 9.83 -12.37 21.66
CA THR A 45 10.81 -13.26 22.32
C THR A 45 11.64 -12.56 23.39
N GLN A 46 11.74 -11.22 23.34
CA GLN A 46 12.46 -10.40 24.31
C GLN A 46 11.54 -9.90 25.44
N ALA A 47 10.26 -10.28 25.47
CA ALA A 47 9.31 -9.76 26.45
C ALA A 47 9.70 -10.09 27.90
N ASP A 48 10.15 -11.32 28.18
CA ASP A 48 10.54 -11.72 29.53
C ASP A 48 11.84 -11.05 30.01
N PRO A 49 12.93 -11.01 29.21
CA PRO A 49 14.11 -10.20 29.53
C PRO A 49 13.78 -8.72 29.77
N LEU A 50 12.88 -8.13 28.98
CA LEU A 50 12.50 -6.73 29.16
C LEU A 50 11.69 -6.50 30.44
N ARG A 51 10.90 -7.49 30.88
CA ARG A 51 10.14 -7.41 32.13
C ARG A 51 11.05 -7.43 33.35
N THR A 52 12.12 -8.21 33.33
CA THR A 52 13.08 -8.24 34.45
C THR A 52 13.91 -6.96 34.57
N MET A 53 14.01 -6.18 33.48
CA MET A 53 14.67 -4.87 33.44
C MET A 53 13.77 -3.71 33.92
N ALA A 54 12.52 -3.98 34.34
CA ALA A 54 11.57 -2.98 34.81
C ALA A 54 11.25 -3.16 36.31
N PRO A 55 11.44 -2.12 37.16
CA PRO A 55 11.99 -0.80 36.85
C PRO A 55 13.50 -0.83 36.54
N PRO A 56 14.00 0.07 35.67
CA PRO A 56 15.41 0.09 35.32
C PRO A 56 16.26 0.61 36.48
N HIS A 57 17.36 -0.08 36.76
CA HIS A 57 18.37 0.29 37.75
C HIS A 57 19.67 0.77 37.11
N THR A 58 19.88 0.47 35.82
CA THR A 58 21.06 0.90 35.05
C THR A 58 20.70 1.71 33.80
N VAL A 59 21.66 2.50 33.31
CA VAL A 59 21.53 3.24 32.03
C VAL A 59 21.23 2.30 30.88
N ARG A 60 21.80 1.10 30.92
CA ARG A 60 21.63 0.06 29.91
C ARG A 60 20.19 -0.47 29.87
N GLU A 61 19.62 -0.80 31.02
CA GLU A 61 18.22 -1.26 31.11
C GLU A 61 17.26 -0.17 30.62
N THR A 62 17.54 1.08 30.97
CA THR A 62 16.80 2.24 30.45
C THR A 62 16.88 2.30 28.93
N LEU A 63 18.08 2.14 28.35
CA LEU A 63 18.28 2.13 26.90
C LEU A 63 17.53 0.96 26.23
N ALA A 64 17.57 -0.23 26.82
CA ALA A 64 16.86 -1.41 26.30
C ALA A 64 15.34 -1.18 26.27
N LEU A 65 14.76 -0.62 27.34
CA LEU A 65 13.33 -0.30 27.40
C LEU A 65 12.95 0.78 26.37
N VAL A 66 13.78 1.82 26.19
CA VAL A 66 13.56 2.86 25.17
C VAL A 66 13.60 2.27 23.76
N LEU A 67 14.59 1.43 23.46
CA LEU A 67 14.71 0.75 22.17
C LEU A 67 13.51 -0.18 21.91
N ALA A 68 13.08 -0.95 22.90
CA ALA A 68 11.90 -1.80 22.79
C ALA A 68 10.63 -0.98 22.49
N HIS A 69 10.47 0.16 23.16
CA HIS A 69 9.35 1.07 22.89
C HIS A 69 9.41 1.65 21.47
N LEU A 70 10.61 2.02 21.01
CA LEU A 70 10.82 2.55 19.66
C LEU A 70 10.53 1.50 18.58
N VAL A 71 10.88 0.22 18.80
CA VAL A 71 10.50 -0.89 17.91
C VAL A 71 8.98 -1.00 17.85
N MET A 72 8.28 -1.02 19.00
CA MET A 72 6.81 -1.09 19.04
C MET A 72 6.14 0.02 18.24
N VAL A 73 6.56 1.27 18.46
CA VAL A 73 6.01 2.43 17.75
C VAL A 73 6.30 2.33 16.25
N SER A 74 7.52 1.94 15.86
CA SER A 74 7.89 1.81 14.46
C SER A 74 7.11 0.69 13.76
N VAL A 75 6.88 -0.43 14.43
CA VAL A 75 6.06 -1.54 13.94
C VAL A 75 4.60 -1.09 13.76
N ALA A 76 4.02 -0.43 14.76
CA ALA A 76 2.65 0.08 14.69
C ALA A 76 2.48 1.09 13.55
N MET A 77 3.43 2.01 13.38
CA MET A 77 3.42 2.99 12.29
C MET A 77 3.54 2.33 10.92
N SER A 78 4.45 1.37 10.75
CA SER A 78 4.58 0.62 9.49
C SER A 78 3.27 -0.13 9.17
N GLY A 79 2.69 -0.83 10.15
CA GLY A 79 1.41 -1.53 10.01
C GLY A 79 0.26 -0.60 9.61
N TRP A 80 0.17 0.58 10.22
CA TRP A 80 -0.83 1.60 9.86
C TRP A 80 -0.72 2.04 8.39
N PHE A 81 0.51 2.30 7.91
CA PHE A 81 0.71 2.68 6.50
C PHE A 81 0.48 1.53 5.52
N ILE A 82 0.76 0.28 5.91
CA ILE A 82 0.40 -0.92 5.12
C ILE A 82 -1.12 -1.00 4.98
N LEU A 83 -1.86 -0.88 6.08
CA LEU A 83 -3.33 -0.88 6.04
C LEU A 83 -3.88 0.25 5.18
N ARG A 84 -3.29 1.45 5.25
CA ARG A 84 -3.65 2.59 4.39
C ARG A 84 -3.30 2.38 2.92
N THR A 85 -2.35 1.50 2.62
CA THR A 85 -2.00 1.10 1.25
C THR A 85 -3.05 0.14 0.69
N LEU A 86 -3.50 -0.82 1.51
CA LEU A 86 -4.48 -1.85 1.14
C LEU A 86 -5.94 -1.37 1.20
N ALA A 87 -6.23 -0.34 1.98
CA ALA A 87 -7.59 0.18 2.13
C ALA A 87 -8.20 0.54 0.76
N PRO A 88 -9.46 0.14 0.50
CA PRO A 88 -10.12 0.41 -0.77
C PRO A 88 -10.28 1.93 -0.96
N LYS A 89 -9.63 2.48 -1.98
CA LYS A 89 -9.73 3.90 -2.33
C LYS A 89 -10.70 4.05 -3.49
N SER A 90 -11.86 4.63 -3.22
CA SER A 90 -12.76 5.12 -4.28
C SER A 90 -12.50 6.61 -4.48
N THR A 91 -11.61 6.95 -5.40
CA THR A 91 -11.58 8.30 -5.98
C THR A 91 -12.43 8.26 -7.23
N SER A 92 -13.71 8.62 -7.10
CA SER A 92 -14.55 8.94 -8.25
C SER A 92 -14.61 10.45 -8.38
N GLY A 93 -13.75 11.05 -9.22
CA GLY A 93 -13.87 12.48 -9.56
C GLY A 93 -15.17 12.76 -10.32
N LEU A 94 -15.59 11.82 -11.17
CA LEU A 94 -16.87 11.83 -11.90
C LEU A 94 -17.39 10.38 -12.06
N PRO A 95 -18.72 10.15 -12.11
CA PRO A 95 -19.27 8.83 -12.41
C PRO A 95 -18.97 8.46 -13.87
N THR A 96 -18.01 7.57 -14.11
CA THR A 96 -17.74 7.03 -15.45
C THR A 96 -18.44 5.68 -15.63
N ARG A 97 -18.84 5.34 -16.86
CA ARG A 97 -19.45 4.02 -17.15
C ARG A 97 -18.49 2.84 -16.95
N TYR A 98 -17.20 3.13 -16.92
CA TYR A 98 -16.10 2.18 -16.75
C TYR A 98 -15.55 2.15 -15.30
N GLY A 99 -16.11 2.94 -14.38
CA GLY A 99 -15.63 3.05 -13.01
C GLY A 99 -16.38 2.17 -12.01
N TRP A 100 -15.76 1.93 -10.86
CA TRP A 100 -16.48 1.50 -9.65
C TRP A 100 -17.06 2.74 -8.94
N PRO A 101 -18.29 2.72 -8.38
CA PRO A 101 -19.21 1.59 -8.24
C PRO A 101 -20.23 1.44 -9.39
N THR A 102 -20.19 2.28 -10.42
CA THR A 102 -21.17 2.28 -11.52
C THR A 102 -21.21 0.97 -12.29
N LEU A 103 -20.06 0.34 -12.55
CA LEU A 103 -19.98 -1.03 -13.10
C LEU A 103 -20.64 -2.07 -12.19
N ALA A 104 -20.39 -1.99 -10.89
CA ALA A 104 -20.90 -2.96 -9.92
C ALA A 104 -22.40 -2.83 -9.66
N ARG A 105 -22.96 -1.62 -9.85
CA ARG A 105 -24.39 -1.33 -9.77
C ARG A 105 -25.13 -1.60 -11.09
N ARG A 106 -24.41 -1.79 -12.20
CA ARG A 106 -24.99 -2.06 -13.53
C ARG A 106 -25.34 -3.52 -13.79
N THR A 107 -25.04 -4.44 -12.88
CA THR A 107 -25.24 -5.89 -13.00
C THR A 107 -26.71 -6.36 -13.15
N GLY A 108 -27.67 -5.46 -13.38
CA GLY A 108 -29.07 -5.81 -13.64
C GLY A 108 -29.82 -4.87 -14.61
N ALA A 109 -29.17 -3.91 -15.26
CA ALA A 109 -29.82 -3.00 -16.22
C ALA A 109 -29.32 -3.28 -17.65
N PRO A 110 -30.20 -3.33 -18.67
CA PRO A 110 -29.78 -3.48 -20.07
C PRO A 110 -28.78 -2.40 -20.45
N GLU A 111 -27.72 -2.80 -21.13
CA GLU A 111 -26.71 -1.89 -21.65
C GLU A 111 -27.39 -0.87 -22.59
N PRO A 112 -27.31 0.45 -22.33
CA PRO A 112 -27.82 1.43 -23.28
C PRO A 112 -27.02 1.28 -24.57
N ALA A 113 -27.72 1.04 -25.68
CA ALA A 113 -27.14 0.85 -26.99
C ALA A 113 -26.12 1.95 -27.31
N PRO A 114 -25.01 1.63 -27.99
CA PRO A 114 -24.02 2.63 -28.40
C PRO A 114 -24.70 3.74 -29.20
N GLU A 115 -24.53 5.01 -28.79
CA GLU A 115 -25.03 6.17 -29.55
C GLU A 115 -24.44 6.13 -30.97
N PRO A 116 -25.27 6.15 -32.04
CA PRO A 116 -24.82 5.73 -33.37
C PRO A 116 -23.71 6.57 -34.00
N ASP A 117 -23.59 7.88 -33.76
CA ASP A 117 -22.78 8.73 -34.66
C ASP A 117 -21.96 9.87 -34.01
N GLY A 118 -21.62 9.76 -32.72
CA GLY A 118 -20.75 10.77 -32.06
C GLY A 118 -19.92 10.25 -30.87
N GLY A 119 -19.97 8.95 -30.61
CA GLY A 119 -19.64 8.35 -29.31
C GLY A 119 -18.15 8.05 -29.06
N ASN A 120 -17.30 7.89 -30.08
CA ASN A 120 -15.91 7.43 -29.90
C ASN A 120 -15.03 8.44 -29.13
N GLY A 121 -15.23 9.74 -29.35
CA GLY A 121 -14.49 10.78 -28.64
C GLY A 121 -14.84 10.83 -27.16
N ARG A 122 -16.13 10.77 -26.81
CA ARG A 122 -16.61 10.76 -25.42
C ARG A 122 -16.21 9.47 -24.70
N ALA A 123 -16.36 8.32 -25.36
CA ALA A 123 -15.91 7.02 -24.85
C ALA A 123 -14.43 7.01 -24.48
N ARG A 124 -13.59 7.50 -25.39
CA ARG A 124 -12.14 7.58 -25.19
C ARG A 124 -11.77 8.58 -24.08
N ALA A 125 -12.45 9.71 -24.01
CA ALA A 125 -12.25 10.69 -22.93
C ALA A 125 -12.61 10.13 -21.55
N GLU A 126 -13.74 9.42 -21.43
CA GLU A 126 -14.14 8.73 -20.19
C GLU A 126 -13.14 7.65 -19.78
N ALA A 127 -12.62 6.90 -20.75
CA ALA A 127 -11.62 5.85 -20.48
C ALA A 127 -10.26 6.43 -20.07
N TRP A 128 -9.84 7.56 -20.65
CA TRP A 128 -8.65 8.30 -20.19
C TRP A 128 -8.83 8.85 -18.77
N GLN A 129 -10.00 9.38 -18.44
CA GLN A 129 -10.29 9.82 -17.07
C GLN A 129 -10.16 8.66 -16.08
N HIS A 130 -10.64 7.48 -16.45
CA HIS A 130 -10.48 6.28 -15.62
C HIS A 130 -9.00 5.89 -15.45
N ALA A 131 -8.20 5.93 -16.51
CA ALA A 131 -6.75 5.68 -16.43
C ALA A 131 -6.05 6.67 -15.49
N VAL A 132 -6.44 7.95 -15.52
CA VAL A 132 -5.93 8.98 -14.61
C VAL A 132 -6.32 8.69 -13.16
N ASP A 133 -7.58 8.33 -12.90
CA ASP A 133 -8.05 7.98 -11.56
C ASP A 133 -7.29 6.76 -10.99
N LEU A 134 -7.03 5.74 -11.82
CA LEU A 134 -6.21 4.59 -11.46
C LEU A 134 -4.76 4.99 -11.18
N ALA A 135 -4.18 5.88 -11.97
CA ALA A 135 -2.81 6.35 -11.77
C ALA A 135 -2.65 7.10 -10.44
N VAL A 136 -3.63 7.95 -10.07
CA VAL A 136 -3.67 8.63 -8.76
C VAL A 136 -3.77 7.63 -7.61
N ILE A 137 -4.57 6.56 -7.78
CA ILE A 137 -4.65 5.48 -6.77
C ILE A 137 -3.29 4.79 -6.63
N ALA A 138 -2.65 4.45 -7.74
CA ALA A 138 -1.34 3.81 -7.77
C ALA A 138 -0.27 4.67 -7.08
N GLU A 139 -0.22 5.97 -7.37
CA GLU A 139 0.69 6.92 -6.73
C GLU A 139 0.47 6.96 -5.21
N ARG A 140 -0.78 7.10 -4.76
CA ARG A 140 -1.11 7.13 -3.34
C ARG A 140 -0.77 5.83 -2.63
N LYS A 141 -0.87 4.68 -3.30
CA LYS A 141 -0.42 3.38 -2.75
C LYS A 141 1.10 3.36 -2.63
N PHE A 142 1.82 3.83 -3.65
CA PHE A 142 3.28 3.84 -3.65
C PHE A 142 3.86 4.77 -2.59
N VAL A 143 3.30 5.96 -2.39
CA VAL A 143 3.72 6.89 -1.32
C VAL A 143 3.53 6.26 0.05
N ALA A 144 2.36 5.68 0.32
CA ALA A 144 2.09 5.02 1.59
C ALA A 144 3.04 3.82 1.82
N PHE A 145 3.30 3.02 0.78
CA PHE A 145 4.27 1.92 0.84
C PHE A 145 5.69 2.41 1.16
N ARG A 146 6.16 3.50 0.54
CA ARG A 146 7.49 4.07 0.84
C ARG A 146 7.63 4.48 2.30
N VAL A 147 6.59 5.10 2.86
CA VAL A 147 6.58 5.48 4.28
C VAL A 147 6.56 4.23 5.17
N ALA A 148 5.73 3.22 4.85
CA ALA A 148 5.70 1.94 5.57
C ALA A 148 7.07 1.25 5.60
N LEU A 149 7.75 1.23 4.45
CA LEU A 149 9.08 0.63 4.30
C LEU A 149 10.12 1.36 5.16
N GLY A 150 10.09 2.69 5.20
CA GLY A 150 10.97 3.48 6.06
C GLY A 150 10.81 3.09 7.53
N TRP A 151 9.57 3.02 8.02
CA TRP A 151 9.29 2.58 9.39
C TRP A 151 9.69 1.13 9.65
N ALA A 152 9.53 0.23 8.69
CA ALA A 152 9.98 -1.16 8.81
C ALA A 152 11.52 -1.26 8.93
N MET A 153 12.26 -0.45 8.17
CA MET A 153 13.72 -0.39 8.29
C MET A 153 14.16 0.14 9.66
N VAL A 154 13.50 1.19 10.16
CA VAL A 154 13.75 1.71 11.51
C VAL A 154 13.45 0.64 12.57
N ALA A 155 12.31 -0.07 12.45
CA ALA A 155 11.96 -1.17 13.34
C ALA A 155 13.02 -2.29 13.33
N GLY A 156 13.49 -2.69 12.15
CA GLY A 156 14.54 -3.70 12.02
C GLY A 156 15.86 -3.26 12.65
N GLY A 157 16.34 -2.06 12.35
CA GLY A 157 17.60 -1.54 12.91
C GLY A 157 17.54 -1.34 14.42
N THR A 158 16.41 -0.86 14.95
CA THR A 158 16.21 -0.69 16.39
C THR A 158 16.08 -2.03 17.11
N LEU A 159 15.44 -3.03 16.51
CA LEU A 159 15.37 -4.38 17.06
C LEU A 159 16.75 -5.03 17.10
N LEU A 160 17.56 -4.89 16.05
CA LEU A 160 18.94 -5.38 16.06
C LEU A 160 19.77 -4.69 17.15
N SER A 161 19.61 -3.37 17.31
CA SER A 161 20.29 -2.62 18.39
C SER A 161 19.85 -3.10 19.77
N LEU A 162 18.55 -3.38 19.96
CA LEU A 162 18.01 -3.96 21.18
C LEU A 162 18.64 -5.33 21.46
N LEU A 163 18.69 -6.21 20.47
CA LEU A 163 19.29 -7.54 20.62
C LEU A 163 20.77 -7.43 21.01
N ILE A 164 21.52 -6.49 20.45
CA ILE A 164 22.90 -6.25 20.86
C ILE A 164 22.97 -5.85 22.35
N VAL A 165 22.10 -4.93 22.77
CA VAL A 165 22.07 -4.44 24.17
C VAL A 165 21.62 -5.51 25.16
N VAL A 166 20.71 -6.41 24.78
CA VAL A 166 20.17 -7.46 25.67
C VAL A 166 21.05 -8.71 25.70
N VAL A 167 21.57 -9.16 24.55
CA VAL A 167 22.32 -10.43 24.44
C VAL A 167 23.77 -10.30 24.89
N TRP A 168 24.42 -9.16 24.60
CA TRP A 168 25.81 -8.94 25.02
C TRP A 168 25.86 -8.39 26.46
N ALA A 169 24.94 -8.87 27.30
CA ALA A 169 24.77 -8.52 28.71
C ALA A 169 25.29 -9.57 29.65
#